data_AF-A0A143GA23-F1
#
_entry.id   AF-A0A143GA23-F1
#
_cell.length_a   1.000
_cell.length_b   1.000
_cell.length_c   1.000
_cell.angle_alpha   90.00
_cell.angle_beta   90.00
_cell.angle_gamma   90.00
#
_symmetry.space_group_name_H-M   'P 1'
#
loop_
_entity.id
_entity.type
_entity.pdbx_description
1 polymer ?
#
loop_
_entity_poly.entity_id
_entity_poly.type
_entity_poly.pdbx_seq_one_letter_code
_entity_poly.pdbx_strand_id
1 'polypeptide(L)'
;MKISPIPKETITHPINNKNIVFNEILVKEGYDAGHDLKTRTYIGRVKLADKTAQRIALVSLMKGFSTHCEHEYDCCGQIYTSAVAKKLSRNRIKLTIREYVNV
;
A
#
# COMPACT_ATOMS: atom_id res chain seq x y z
N MET A 1 10.93 -2.56 26.51
CA MET A 1 11.24 -2.25 25.09
C MET A 1 10.92 -0.79 24.83
N LYS A 2 11.91 0.06 24.49
CA LYS A 2 11.65 1.44 24.06
C LYS A 2 11.01 1.37 22.66
N ILE A 3 9.73 1.71 22.56
CA ILE A 3 9.05 1.87 21.27
C ILE A 3 9.51 3.22 20.73
N SER A 4 10.59 3.22 19.95
CA SER A 4 10.92 4.38 19.12
C SER A 4 9.72 4.62 18.19
N PRO A 5 9.14 5.83 18.14
CA PRO A 5 8.08 6.11 17.19
C PRO A 5 8.69 5.98 15.79
N ILE A 6 8.33 4.90 15.09
CA ILE A 6 8.63 4.76 13.67
C ILE A 6 8.05 6.00 12.98
N PRO A 7 8.83 6.72 12.14
CA PRO A 7 8.34 7.91 11.46
C PRO A 7 7.11 7.52 10.65
N LYS A 8 5.93 8.03 11.05
CA LYS A 8 4.69 7.74 10.33
C LYS A 8 4.75 8.47 9.01
N GLU A 9 4.86 7.72 7.93
CA GLU A 9 4.77 8.30 6.60
C GLU A 9 3.32 8.61 6.21
N THR A 10 3.15 9.63 5.39
CA THR A 10 1.87 9.98 4.77
C THR A 10 2.03 9.92 3.26
N ILE A 11 1.12 9.23 2.59
CA ILE A 11 1.10 9.14 1.13
C ILE A 11 -0.21 9.72 0.59
N THR A 12 -0.13 10.37 -0.56
CA THR A 12 -1.30 10.98 -1.23
C THR A 12 -1.55 10.28 -2.54
N HIS A 13 -2.80 9.89 -2.80
CA HIS A 13 -3.17 9.26 -4.06
C HIS A 13 -4.42 9.92 -4.65
N PRO A 14 -4.43 10.27 -5.95
CA PRO A 14 -5.59 10.82 -6.62
C PRO A 14 -6.63 9.71 -6.89
N ILE A 15 -7.88 9.94 -6.47
CA ILE A 15 -9.04 9.09 -6.79
C ILE A 15 -10.20 10.01 -7.17
N ASN A 16 -10.79 9.81 -8.36
CA ASN A 16 -11.95 10.56 -8.83
C ASN A 16 -11.77 12.09 -8.69
N ASN A 17 -10.63 12.61 -9.16
CA ASN A 17 -10.24 14.02 -9.07
C ASN A 17 -10.13 14.58 -7.63
N LYS A 18 -10.00 13.71 -6.62
CA LYS A 18 -9.75 14.09 -5.23
C LYS A 18 -8.49 13.41 -4.72
N ASN A 19 -7.67 14.16 -4.00
CA ASN A 19 -6.50 13.62 -3.32
C ASN A 19 -6.92 12.99 -2.00
N ILE A 20 -6.58 11.72 -1.80
CA ILE A 20 -6.78 11.04 -0.52
C ILE A 20 -5.45 10.94 0.18
N VAL A 21 -5.41 11.42 1.42
CA VAL A 21 -4.28 11.27 2.31
C VAL A 21 -4.42 9.98 3.09
N PHE A 22 -3.40 9.14 3.02
CA PHE A 22 -3.26 7.89 3.74
C PHE A 22 -2.20 8.07 4.83
N ASN A 23 -2.57 7.77 6.07
CA ASN A 23 -1.67 7.87 7.21
C ASN A 23 -1.16 6.47 7.57
N GLU A 24 0.15 6.32 7.74
CA GLU A 24 0.74 5.06 8.17
C GLU A 24 0.31 4.73 9.61
N ILE A 25 -0.08 3.49 9.82
CA ILE A 25 -0.52 2.98 11.11
C ILE A 25 0.36 1.85 11.63
N LEU A 26 1.10 1.18 10.74
CA LEU A 26 1.89 0.01 11.08
C LEU A 26 2.94 -0.24 10.01
N VAL A 27 4.17 -0.52 10.46
CA VAL A 27 5.26 -1.07 9.67
C VAL A 27 5.62 -2.43 10.27
N LYS A 28 5.80 -3.43 9.41
CA LYS A 28 6.31 -4.75 9.77
C LYS A 28 7.45 -5.09 8.83
N GLU A 29 8.55 -5.56 9.39
CA GLU A 29 9.69 -6.08 8.64
C GLU A 29 9.74 -7.60 8.88
N GLY A 30 10.19 -8.33 7.87
CA GLY A 30 10.28 -9.78 7.89
C GLY A 30 11.06 -10.30 6.69
N TYR A 31 11.07 -11.61 6.52
CA TYR A 31 11.75 -12.28 5.42
C TYR A 31 10.78 -13.26 4.78
N ASP A 32 10.67 -13.22 3.45
CA ASP A 32 9.72 -14.05 2.69
C ASP A 32 10.34 -14.46 1.35
N ALA A 33 10.30 -15.75 1.04
CA ALA A 33 10.80 -16.34 -0.21
C ALA A 33 12.21 -15.91 -0.65
N GLY A 34 13.13 -15.63 0.29
CA GLY A 34 14.48 -15.20 -0.05
C GLY A 34 14.69 -13.67 -0.05
N HIS A 35 13.63 -12.89 0.21
CA HIS A 35 13.65 -11.43 0.15
C HIS A 35 13.38 -10.78 1.50
N ASP A 36 14.03 -9.64 1.75
CA ASP A 36 13.63 -8.77 2.85
C ASP A 36 12.27 -8.14 2.52
N LEU A 37 11.30 -8.37 3.40
CA LEU A 37 9.93 -7.93 3.23
C LEU A 37 9.62 -6.80 4.20
N LYS A 38 9.33 -5.62 3.66
CA LYS A 38 8.78 -4.49 4.41
C LYS A 38 7.31 -4.30 4.07
N THR A 39 6.44 -4.51 5.05
CA THR A 39 5.00 -4.30 4.93
C THR A 39 4.59 -3.03 5.65
N ARG A 40 4.06 -2.06 4.90
CA ARG A 40 3.51 -0.80 5.43
C ARG A 40 2.00 -0.78 5.28
N THR A 41 1.30 -0.41 6.35
CA THR A 41 -0.16 -0.32 6.38
C THR A 41 -0.60 1.10 6.65
N TYR A 42 -1.54 1.57 5.84
CA TYR A 42 -2.09 2.91 5.92
C TYR A 42 -3.61 2.91 6.03
N ILE A 43 -4.16 4.00 6.58
CA ILE A 43 -5.60 4.28 6.56
C ILE A 43 -5.86 5.66 5.95
N GLY A 44 -6.69 5.67 4.91
CA GLY A 44 -7.18 6.88 4.26
C GLY A 44 -8.69 7.07 4.47
N ARG A 45 -9.13 8.33 4.45
CA ARG A 45 -10.56 8.69 4.49
C ARG A 45 -11.05 9.10 3.09
N VAL A 46 -12.13 8.51 2.61
CA VAL A 46 -12.72 8.86 1.31
C VAL A 46 -14.23 8.71 1.33
N LYS A 47 -14.97 9.69 0.81
CA LYS A 47 -16.43 9.57 0.62
C LYS A 47 -16.70 9.00 -0.77
N LEU A 48 -16.95 7.70 -0.85
CA LEU A 48 -17.33 7.04 -2.11
C LEU A 48 -18.82 6.72 -2.08
N ALA A 49 -19.59 7.37 -2.96
CA ALA A 49 -21.05 7.36 -2.93
C ALA A 49 -21.66 5.99 -3.35
N ASP A 50 -21.05 5.29 -4.31
CA ASP A 50 -21.59 4.08 -4.95
C ASP A 50 -20.63 2.87 -4.87
N LYS A 51 -21.15 1.63 -4.90
CA LYS A 51 -20.35 0.38 -4.86
C LYS A 51 -19.41 0.24 -6.07
N THR A 52 -19.83 0.66 -7.26
CA THR A 52 -19.02 0.61 -8.49
C THR A 52 -17.87 1.61 -8.41
N ALA A 53 -18.15 2.85 -8.00
CA ALA A 53 -17.12 3.86 -7.75
C ALA A 53 -16.11 3.40 -6.67
N GLN A 54 -16.59 2.64 -5.66
CA GLN A 54 -15.73 2.02 -4.66
C GLN A 54 -14.79 0.97 -5.26
N ARG A 55 -15.31 0.08 -6.11
CA ARG A 55 -14.50 -0.95 -6.76
C ARG A 55 -13.45 -0.32 -7.67
N ILE A 56 -13.82 0.66 -8.47
CA ILE A 56 -12.91 1.39 -9.36
C ILE A 56 -11.80 2.09 -8.55
N ALA A 57 -12.16 2.79 -7.47
CA ALA A 57 -11.20 3.44 -6.60
C ALA A 57 -10.19 2.45 -5.98
N LEU A 58 -10.65 1.30 -5.48
CA LEU A 58 -9.79 0.27 -4.92
C LEU A 58 -8.85 -0.34 -5.96
N VAL A 59 -9.34 -0.60 -7.17
CA VAL A 59 -8.52 -1.10 -8.28
C VAL A 59 -7.48 -0.06 -8.71
N SER A 60 -7.85 1.22 -8.80
CA SER A 60 -6.93 2.31 -9.13
C SER A 60 -5.81 2.41 -8.10
N LEU A 61 -6.13 2.31 -6.81
CA LEU A 61 -5.14 2.29 -5.74
C LEU A 61 -4.15 1.14 -5.89
N MET A 62 -4.64 -0.09 -6.11
CA MET A 62 -3.75 -1.24 -6.26
C MET A 62 -2.81 -1.07 -7.46
N LYS A 63 -3.32 -0.60 -8.61
CA LYS A 63 -2.50 -0.35 -9.79
C LYS A 63 -1.45 0.74 -9.58
N GLY A 64 -1.81 1.82 -8.90
CA GLY A 64 -0.89 2.95 -8.67
C GLY A 64 0.26 2.65 -7.71
N PHE A 65 0.16 1.58 -6.91
CA PHE A 65 1.15 1.20 -5.90
C PHE A 65 1.75 -0.19 -6.12
N SER A 66 1.37 -0.90 -7.19
CA SER A 66 1.95 -2.22 -7.49
C SER A 66 2.80 -2.11 -8.74
N THR A 67 4.08 -2.40 -8.59
CA THR A 67 5.01 -2.61 -9.71
C THR A 67 5.38 -4.08 -9.70
N HIS A 68 4.89 -4.85 -10.67
CA HIS A 68 5.27 -6.25 -10.86
C HIS A 68 6.37 -6.31 -11.91
N CYS A 69 7.52 -6.95 -11.61
CA CYS A 69 8.36 -7.46 -12.69
C CYS A 69 7.76 -8.78 -13.18
N GLU A 70 7.91 -9.08 -14.46
CA GLU A 70 7.38 -10.31 -15.06
C GLU A 70 8.19 -11.55 -14.65
N HIS A 71 9.47 -11.39 -14.29
CA HIS A 71 10.35 -12.49 -13.85
C HIS A 71 11.20 -12.11 -12.63
N GLU A 72 11.41 -13.06 -11.71
CA GLU A 72 12.26 -12.89 -10.51
C GLU A 72 13.69 -12.44 -10.83
N TYR A 73 14.26 -12.95 -11.94
CA TYR A 73 15.61 -12.59 -12.39
C TYR A 73 15.71 -11.17 -12.97
N ASP A 74 14.61 -10.61 -13.48
CA ASP A 74 14.57 -9.23 -14.00
C ASP A 74 14.54 -8.20 -12.86
N CYS A 75 14.16 -8.61 -11.64
CA CYS A 75 14.18 -7.77 -10.45
C CYS A 75 15.51 -7.82 -9.66
N CYS A 76 16.59 -8.40 -10.19
CA CYS A 76 17.89 -8.40 -9.49
C CYS A 76 18.36 -6.96 -9.19
N GLY A 77 18.33 -6.58 -7.91
CA GLY A 77 18.63 -5.21 -7.45
C GLY A 77 17.47 -4.22 -7.48
N GLN A 78 16.23 -4.65 -7.79
CA GLN A 78 15.04 -3.80 -7.80
C GLN A 78 14.12 -4.08 -6.60
N ILE A 79 13.45 -3.03 -6.10
CA ILE A 79 12.41 -3.16 -5.09
C ILE A 79 11.10 -3.53 -5.80
N TYR A 80 10.62 -4.75 -5.57
CA TYR A 80 9.28 -5.16 -6.00
C TYR A 80 8.24 -4.63 -5.02
N THR A 81 7.15 -4.04 -5.50
CA THR A 81 6.07 -3.55 -4.64
C THR A 81 4.72 -4.12 -5.03
N SER A 82 3.96 -4.57 -4.03
CA SER A 82 2.57 -4.98 -4.21
C SER A 82 1.67 -4.27 -3.22
N ALA A 83 0.48 -3.88 -3.67
CA ALA A 83 -0.48 -3.20 -2.85
C ALA A 83 -1.82 -3.93 -2.80
N VAL A 84 -2.39 -3.99 -1.60
CA VAL A 84 -3.75 -4.48 -1.35
C VAL A 84 -4.56 -3.38 -0.70
N ALA A 85 -5.64 -2.97 -1.37
CA ALA A 85 -6.59 -2.00 -0.85
C ALA A 85 -7.89 -2.69 -0.40
N LYS A 86 -8.36 -2.40 0.81
CA LYS A 86 -9.60 -2.97 1.37
C LYS A 86 -10.44 -1.88 2.02
N LYS A 87 -11.75 -1.91 1.77
CA LYS A 87 -12.72 -1.06 2.47
C LYS A 87 -12.84 -1.51 3.93
N LEU A 88 -12.77 -0.55 4.86
CA LEU A 88 -13.04 -0.78 6.28
C LEU A 88 -14.45 -0.32 6.67
N SER A 89 -14.91 0.80 6.13
CA SER A 89 -16.24 1.37 6.38
C SER A 89 -16.69 2.25 5.22
N ARG A 90 -17.85 2.92 5.31
CA ARG A 90 -18.37 3.82 4.27
C ARG A 90 -17.35 4.89 3.85
N ASN A 91 -16.50 5.35 4.78
CA ASN A 91 -15.57 6.44 4.53
C ASN A 91 -14.10 6.12 4.83
N ARG A 92 -13.73 4.84 5.03
CA ARG A 92 -12.36 4.44 5.38
C ARG A 92 -11.86 3.30 4.49
N ILE A 93 -10.65 3.46 3.98
CA ILE A 93 -9.92 2.44 3.22
C ILE A 93 -8.62 2.11 3.96
N LYS A 94 -8.32 0.83 4.05
CA LYS A 94 -7.02 0.30 4.44
C LYS A 94 -6.21 0.03 3.17
N LEU A 95 -5.00 0.55 3.10
CA LEU A 95 -4.03 0.24 2.05
C LEU A 95 -2.85 -0.46 2.70
N THR A 96 -2.45 -1.61 2.17
CA THR A 96 -1.28 -2.37 2.63
C THR A 96 -0.33 -2.48 1.47
N ILE A 97 0.88 -1.93 1.61
CA ILE A 97 1.95 -2.00 0.61
C ILE A 97 3.00 -2.97 1.16
N ARG A 98 3.45 -3.88 0.31
CA ARG A 98 4.56 -4.80 0.59
C ARG A 98 5.67 -4.48 -0.37
N GLU A 99 6.82 -4.13 0.17
CA GLU A 99 8.05 -3.87 -0.54
C GLU A 99 8.97 -5.08 -0.29
N TYR A 100 9.38 -5.74 -1.37
CA TYR A 100 10.30 -6.85 -1.35
C TYR A 100 11.63 -6.35 -1.89
N VAL A 101 12.65 -6.43 -1.05
CA VAL A 101 14.00 -6.02 -1.40
C VAL A 101 14.80 -7.29 -1.65
N ASN A 102 15.35 -7.40 -2.85
CA ASN A 102 16.26 -8.49 -3.18
C ASN A 102 17.59 -8.26 -2.45
N VAL A 103 18.02 -9.23 -1.65
CA VAL A 103 19.22 -9.15 -0.80
C VAL A 103 20.35 -9.96 -1.41
#